data_AF-A2DKY3-F1
#
_entry.id   AF-A2DKY3-F1
#
_cell.length_a   1.000
_cell.length_b   1.000
_cell.length_c   1.000
_cell.angle_alpha   90.00
_cell.angle_beta   90.00
_cell.angle_gamma   90.00
#
_symmetry.space_group_name_H-M   'P 1'
#
loop_
_entity.id
_entity.type
_entity.pdbx_description
1 polymer ?
#
loop_
_entity_poly.entity_id
_entity_poly.type
_entity_poly.pdbx_seq_one_letter_code
_entity_poly.pdbx_strand_id
1 'polypeptide(L)'
;MPRCKNIVYGGGGIGDLGGGGASDIRLIGGEYGNFSSLKSRIIVAGAGAGSDTFGIGGPGGGLIGMNASNNKSTGGTQTQGGYGIVNGTFGFGGGFHAERDGSGSGGGGYFGGGSSIAYRNEGGGGGSSYISGHPGCISVLENSTSQNEIYFSQENNPSIHYSGIRFIKTLMIDGSSEMMSPYNKMESHGHFGNGFIKITRFSCNAVSCNCLFRNYYQFNIILISVFILM
;
A
#
# COMPACT_ATOMS: atom_id res chain seq x y z
N MET A 1 -31.44 -0.37 9.01
CA MET A 1 -31.06 0.65 8.01
C MET A 1 -30.10 0.03 7.01
N PRO A 2 -30.25 0.28 5.69
CA PRO A 2 -29.35 -0.27 4.69
C PRO A 2 -27.96 0.34 4.87
N ARG A 3 -26.94 -0.49 5.08
CA ARG A 3 -25.55 -0.07 5.25
C ARG A 3 -25.08 0.61 3.97
N CYS A 4 -24.63 1.86 4.04
CA CYS A 4 -23.81 2.42 2.98
C CYS A 4 -22.56 1.53 2.85
N LYS A 5 -22.49 0.74 1.77
CA LYS A 5 -21.27 0.07 1.31
C LYS A 5 -20.31 1.11 0.73
N ASN A 6 -19.97 2.14 1.50
CA ASN A 6 -19.03 3.14 1.06
C ASN A 6 -17.64 2.57 1.32
N ILE A 7 -17.08 1.90 0.32
CA ILE A 7 -15.66 1.60 0.29
C ILE A 7 -14.92 2.94 0.30
N VAL A 8 -14.10 3.20 1.31
CA VAL A 8 -13.21 4.37 1.30
C VAL A 8 -12.24 4.18 0.14
N TYR A 9 -12.10 5.19 -0.72
CA TYR A 9 -11.15 5.13 -1.84
C TYR A 9 -9.75 4.84 -1.28
N GLY A 10 -9.01 3.90 -1.87
CA GLY A 10 -7.71 3.48 -1.31
C GLY A 10 -7.83 2.50 -0.13
N GLY A 11 -9.03 2.05 0.24
CA GLY A 11 -9.21 0.90 1.13
C GLY A 11 -9.00 1.24 2.61
N GLY A 12 -9.08 2.50 2.99
CA GLY A 12 -9.13 2.88 4.40
C GLY A 12 -10.31 2.25 5.12
N GLY A 13 -10.14 1.92 6.40
CA GLY A 13 -11.24 1.44 7.24
C GLY A 13 -12.30 2.53 7.41
N ILE A 14 -13.57 2.18 7.22
CA ILE A 14 -14.72 3.07 7.44
C ILE A 14 -14.92 3.36 8.93
N GLY A 15 -15.28 4.59 9.31
CA GLY A 15 -15.62 4.93 10.69
C GLY A 15 -15.75 6.43 10.89
N ASP A 16 -16.23 6.86 12.07
CA ASP A 16 -16.28 8.27 12.44
C ASP A 16 -14.90 8.93 12.37
N LEU A 17 -13.87 8.13 12.67
CA LEU A 17 -12.45 8.44 12.55
C LEU A 17 -11.82 7.41 11.60
N GLY A 18 -12.15 7.56 10.31
CA GLY A 18 -11.74 6.65 9.24
C GLY A 18 -10.21 6.58 9.05
N GLY A 19 -9.75 5.44 8.55
CA GLY A 19 -8.36 5.27 8.15
C GLY A 19 -8.09 5.88 6.78
N GLY A 20 -6.84 6.27 6.54
CA GLY A 20 -6.41 6.77 5.23
C GLY A 20 -6.45 5.69 4.15
N GLY A 21 -6.66 6.11 2.90
CA GLY A 21 -6.60 5.22 1.73
C GLY A 21 -5.20 5.14 1.13
N ALA A 22 -4.77 3.93 0.77
CA ALA A 22 -3.53 3.69 0.04
C ALA A 22 -3.61 4.21 -1.41
N SER A 23 -2.44 4.58 -1.93
CA SER A 23 -2.25 4.88 -3.36
C SER A 23 -1.49 3.73 -4.02
N ASP A 24 -1.93 3.29 -5.21
CA ASP A 24 -1.32 2.14 -5.86
C ASP A 24 -1.26 2.27 -7.40
N ILE A 25 -0.34 1.50 -8.01
CA ILE A 25 -0.26 1.30 -9.46
C ILE A 25 -0.61 -0.17 -9.75
N ARG A 26 -1.55 -0.37 -10.67
CA ARG A 26 -2.07 -1.69 -11.07
C ARG A 26 -1.77 -1.98 -12.52
N LEU A 27 -1.51 -3.26 -12.81
CA LEU A 27 -1.45 -3.75 -14.19
C LEU A 27 -2.85 -3.98 -14.78
N ILE A 28 -3.82 -4.31 -13.93
CA ILE A 28 -5.20 -4.57 -14.32
C ILE A 28 -6.11 -3.52 -13.67
N GLY A 29 -6.72 -2.68 -14.50
CA GLY A 29 -7.71 -1.70 -14.06
C GLY A 29 -9.00 -2.37 -13.56
N GLY A 30 -9.67 -1.72 -12.61
CA GLY A 30 -10.94 -2.20 -12.07
C GLY A 30 -11.42 -1.34 -10.90
N GLU A 31 -12.68 -1.55 -10.52
CA GLU A 31 -13.28 -0.97 -9.31
C GLU A 31 -12.39 -1.22 -8.08
N TYR A 32 -12.38 -0.27 -7.15
CA TYR A 32 -11.64 -0.44 -5.91
C TYR A 32 -12.27 -1.59 -5.09
N GLY A 33 -11.51 -2.67 -4.92
CA GLY A 33 -11.97 -3.90 -4.27
C GLY A 33 -12.21 -5.09 -5.19
N ASN A 34 -12.12 -4.91 -6.51
CA ASN A 34 -11.97 -6.05 -7.40
C ASN A 34 -10.65 -6.77 -7.08
N PHE A 35 -10.75 -8.04 -6.67
CA PHE A 35 -9.58 -8.79 -6.20
C PHE A 35 -8.52 -8.97 -7.29
N SER A 36 -8.89 -9.26 -8.54
CA SER A 36 -7.95 -9.38 -9.65
C SER A 36 -7.19 -8.07 -9.90
N SER A 37 -7.88 -6.93 -9.82
CA SER A 37 -7.26 -5.61 -9.91
C SER A 37 -6.30 -5.37 -8.73
N LEU A 38 -6.74 -5.59 -7.49
CA LEU A 38 -5.90 -5.43 -6.28
C LEU A 38 -4.68 -6.35 -6.27
N LYS A 39 -4.83 -7.60 -6.74
CA LYS A 39 -3.74 -8.58 -6.84
C LYS A 39 -2.66 -8.09 -7.82
N SER A 40 -3.06 -7.38 -8.87
CA SER A 40 -2.16 -6.86 -9.92
C SER A 40 -1.37 -5.59 -9.53
N ARG A 41 -1.40 -5.18 -8.26
CA ARG A 41 -0.67 -4.00 -7.76
C ARG A 41 0.83 -4.26 -7.77
N ILE A 42 1.58 -3.38 -8.43
CA ILE A 42 3.06 -3.44 -8.50
C ILE A 42 3.75 -2.42 -7.59
N ILE A 43 3.02 -1.36 -7.20
CA ILE A 43 3.40 -0.38 -6.18
C ILE A 43 2.16 -0.13 -5.32
N VAL A 44 2.36 -0.08 -4.00
CA VAL A 44 1.36 0.34 -3.00
C VAL A 44 2.07 1.20 -1.97
N ALA A 45 1.62 2.44 -1.82
CA ALA A 45 1.97 3.32 -0.72
C ALA A 45 0.91 3.15 0.38
N GLY A 46 1.28 2.49 1.48
CA GLY A 46 0.40 2.26 2.62
C GLY A 46 0.06 3.56 3.35
N ALA A 47 -1.16 3.63 3.87
CA ALA A 47 -1.70 4.82 4.51
C ALA A 47 -1.74 4.72 6.04
N GLY A 48 -1.74 5.88 6.70
CA GLY A 48 -1.95 5.98 8.14
C GLY A 48 -3.38 5.64 8.55
N ALA A 49 -3.54 5.31 9.82
CA ALA A 49 -4.83 4.99 10.43
C ALA A 49 -5.54 6.23 11.00
N GLY A 50 -6.81 6.08 11.38
CA GLY A 50 -7.56 7.08 12.12
C GLY A 50 -7.12 7.14 13.59
N SER A 51 -7.02 8.36 14.12
CA SER A 51 -6.78 8.66 15.53
C SER A 51 -8.08 8.99 16.25
N ASP A 52 -8.12 8.79 17.56
CA ASP A 52 -9.23 9.11 18.44
C ASP A 52 -8.72 9.76 19.76
N THR A 53 -9.63 10.15 20.63
CA THR A 53 -9.46 10.99 21.82
C THR A 53 -8.29 10.57 22.73
N PHE A 54 -8.04 9.27 22.90
CA PHE A 54 -6.99 8.74 23.78
C PHE A 54 -5.88 7.98 23.02
N GLY A 55 -5.94 7.93 21.69
CA GLY A 55 -4.95 7.19 20.91
C GLY A 55 -4.72 7.71 19.50
N ILE A 56 -3.44 7.81 19.14
CA ILE A 56 -2.97 8.22 17.82
C ILE A 56 -2.94 6.98 16.92
N GLY A 57 -3.50 7.12 15.71
CA GLY A 57 -3.45 6.11 14.67
C GLY A 57 -2.01 5.86 14.20
N GLY A 58 -1.70 4.61 13.90
CA GLY A 58 -0.38 4.23 13.42
C GLY A 58 -0.11 4.76 12.00
N PRO A 59 1.06 5.35 11.72
CA PRO A 59 1.45 5.69 10.36
C PRO A 59 1.63 4.43 9.49
N GLY A 60 1.35 4.57 8.20
CA GLY A 60 1.60 3.51 7.20
C GLY A 60 2.94 3.67 6.50
N GLY A 61 3.12 3.02 5.36
CA GLY A 61 4.18 3.38 4.40
C GLY A 61 5.42 2.47 4.40
N GLY A 62 5.68 1.74 5.48
CA GLY A 62 6.80 0.79 5.58
C GLY A 62 6.43 -0.66 5.20
N LEU A 63 7.39 -1.58 5.32
CA LEU A 63 7.15 -3.03 5.15
C LEU A 63 6.10 -3.56 6.13
N ILE A 64 6.02 -2.94 7.30
CA ILE A 64 4.99 -3.15 8.31
C ILE A 64 4.43 -1.77 8.61
N GLY A 65 3.10 -1.63 8.57
CA GLY A 65 2.45 -0.43 9.08
C GLY A 65 2.63 -0.34 10.59
N MET A 66 2.73 0.87 11.13
CA MET A 66 2.91 1.02 12.57
C MET A 66 1.61 0.74 13.33
N ASN A 67 1.77 0.28 14.56
CA ASN A 67 0.67 0.12 15.51
C ASN A 67 0.09 1.49 15.91
N ALA A 68 -1.15 1.49 16.38
CA ALA A 68 -1.64 2.64 17.13
C ALA A 68 -0.84 2.83 18.42
N SER A 69 -0.92 4.03 19.00
CA SER A 69 -0.43 4.30 20.35
C SER A 69 -0.98 3.28 21.35
N ASN A 70 -0.23 3.04 22.42
CA ASN A 70 -0.59 2.05 23.46
C ASN A 70 -0.76 0.61 22.94
N ASN A 71 -0.33 0.32 21.70
CA ASN A 71 -0.47 -0.97 21.02
C ASN A 71 -1.92 -1.49 20.99
N LYS A 72 -2.88 -0.58 20.77
CA LYS A 72 -4.31 -0.90 20.76
C LYS A 72 -4.84 -1.36 19.41
N SER A 73 -3.97 -1.50 18.43
CA SER A 73 -4.20 -2.14 17.15
C SER A 73 -2.85 -2.30 16.48
N THR A 74 -2.74 -3.28 15.58
CA THR A 74 -1.48 -3.48 14.85
C THR A 74 -1.60 -2.98 13.42
N GLY A 75 -0.48 -2.57 12.84
CA GLY A 75 -0.43 -2.31 11.42
C GLY A 75 -0.39 -3.60 10.59
N GLY A 76 -0.64 -3.45 9.29
CA GLY A 76 -0.55 -4.54 8.32
C GLY A 76 0.91 -4.92 8.06
N THR A 77 1.15 -6.18 7.70
CA THR A 77 2.48 -6.70 7.32
C THR A 77 2.54 -6.97 5.81
N GLN A 78 3.56 -7.68 5.34
CA GLN A 78 3.64 -8.12 3.94
C GLN A 78 2.71 -9.30 3.62
N THR A 79 2.16 -9.99 4.62
CA THR A 79 1.38 -11.22 4.41
C THR A 79 0.06 -11.27 5.18
N GLN A 80 -0.16 -10.33 6.10
CA GLN A 80 -1.34 -10.33 6.96
C GLN A 80 -1.80 -8.90 7.24
N GLY A 81 -3.11 -8.73 7.39
CA GLY A 81 -3.67 -7.49 7.88
C GLY A 81 -3.42 -7.29 9.36
N GLY A 82 -3.47 -6.04 9.79
CA GLY A 82 -3.30 -5.70 11.20
C GLY A 82 -4.46 -6.17 12.07
N TYR A 83 -4.17 -6.44 13.34
CA TYR A 83 -5.13 -6.91 14.33
C TYR A 83 -5.93 -5.75 14.94
N GLY A 84 -7.24 -5.95 15.07
CA GLY A 84 -8.20 -5.00 15.61
C GLY A 84 -9.50 -5.67 16.03
N ILE A 85 -10.51 -4.89 16.46
CA ILE A 85 -11.90 -5.40 16.51
C ILE A 85 -12.30 -5.90 15.11
N VAL A 86 -11.98 -5.12 14.09
CA VAL A 86 -11.98 -5.54 12.70
C VAL A 86 -10.54 -5.57 12.22
N ASN A 87 -10.08 -6.73 11.77
CA ASN A 87 -8.75 -6.86 11.21
C ASN A 87 -8.67 -6.17 9.84
N GLY A 88 -7.47 -5.69 9.51
CA GLY A 88 -7.14 -5.36 8.13
C GLY A 88 -7.14 -6.62 7.26
N THR A 89 -7.19 -6.42 5.94
CA THR A 89 -7.09 -7.48 4.94
C THR A 89 -6.26 -7.00 3.74
N PHE A 90 -6.11 -7.82 2.71
CA PHE A 90 -5.35 -7.44 1.53
C PHE A 90 -6.02 -6.27 0.80
N GLY A 91 -5.35 -5.12 0.78
CA GLY A 91 -5.89 -3.90 0.20
C GLY A 91 -6.78 -3.07 1.12
N PHE A 92 -7.15 -3.54 2.31
CA PHE A 92 -8.13 -2.85 3.15
C PHE A 92 -7.74 -2.76 4.62
N GLY A 93 -7.94 -1.59 5.21
CA GLY A 93 -7.89 -1.39 6.66
C GLY A 93 -9.16 -1.87 7.35
N GLY A 94 -9.01 -2.27 8.61
CA GLY A 94 -10.13 -2.66 9.47
C GLY A 94 -11.05 -1.47 9.76
N GLY A 95 -12.33 -1.60 9.42
CA GLY A 95 -13.33 -0.57 9.68
C GLY A 95 -13.94 -0.64 11.08
N PHE A 96 -14.88 0.26 11.33
CA PHE A 96 -15.63 0.38 12.58
C PHE A 96 -16.81 -0.61 12.65
N HIS A 97 -17.15 -1.03 13.87
CA HIS A 97 -18.31 -1.88 14.18
C HIS A 97 -19.48 -1.01 14.64
N ALA A 98 -20.50 -0.83 13.79
CA ALA A 98 -21.62 0.13 13.88
C ALA A 98 -22.47 0.16 15.17
N GLU A 99 -22.19 -0.67 16.18
CA GLU A 99 -23.02 -0.81 17.38
C GLU A 99 -22.47 -0.04 18.61
N ARG A 100 -21.32 0.63 18.50
CA ARG A 100 -20.65 1.29 19.64
C ARG A 100 -20.26 2.75 19.32
N ASP A 101 -19.70 3.48 20.28
CA ASP A 101 -19.16 4.82 20.02
C ASP A 101 -17.93 4.66 19.08
N GLY A 102 -17.67 5.65 18.22
CA GLY A 102 -16.63 5.60 17.20
C GLY A 102 -15.24 5.22 17.74
N SER A 103 -14.45 4.56 16.87
CA SER A 103 -13.04 4.24 17.15
C SER A 103 -12.17 4.43 15.92
N GLY A 104 -10.86 4.61 16.12
CA GLY A 104 -9.89 4.77 15.05
C GLY A 104 -9.87 3.53 14.14
N SER A 105 -10.07 3.76 12.85
CA SER A 105 -10.07 2.70 11.83
C SER A 105 -8.68 2.50 11.21
N GLY A 106 -8.41 1.29 10.73
CA GLY A 106 -7.12 0.93 10.14
C GLY A 106 -6.86 1.62 8.80
N GLY A 107 -5.60 1.95 8.53
CA GLY A 107 -5.16 2.48 7.25
C GLY A 107 -5.13 1.42 6.15
N GLY A 108 -5.48 1.79 4.91
CA GLY A 108 -5.35 0.94 3.74
C GLY A 108 -3.88 0.68 3.38
N GLY A 109 -3.59 -0.41 2.66
CA GLY A 109 -2.21 -0.75 2.29
C GLY A 109 -2.11 -1.94 1.35
N TYR A 110 -0.90 -2.51 1.25
CA TYR A 110 -0.72 -3.82 0.63
C TYR A 110 -1.54 -4.84 1.41
N PHE A 111 -1.29 -4.87 2.72
CA PHE A 111 -2.27 -5.26 3.73
C PHE A 111 -2.57 -4.06 4.61
N GLY A 112 -3.86 -3.81 4.89
CA GLY A 112 -4.25 -2.71 5.75
C GLY A 112 -4.02 -3.03 7.23
N GLY A 113 -4.01 -2.00 8.07
CA GLY A 113 -3.95 -2.16 9.52
C GLY A 113 -5.32 -2.50 10.13
N GLY A 114 -5.32 -2.90 11.39
CA GLY A 114 -6.55 -3.20 12.13
C GLY A 114 -7.24 -1.93 12.64
N SER A 115 -8.54 -2.03 12.90
CA SER A 115 -9.23 -1.03 13.72
C SER A 115 -8.70 -1.07 15.15
N SER A 116 -9.03 -0.08 15.98
CA SER A 116 -8.85 -0.16 17.43
C SER A 116 -9.44 -1.47 18.00
N ILE A 117 -8.77 -2.06 19.00
CA ILE A 117 -9.27 -3.18 19.83
C ILE A 117 -10.17 -2.68 20.97
N ALA A 118 -10.13 -1.38 21.27
CA ALA A 118 -10.93 -0.75 22.31
C ALA A 118 -12.11 -0.01 21.67
N TYR A 119 -13.31 -0.31 22.15
CA TYR A 119 -14.56 0.22 21.60
C TYR A 119 -14.72 1.73 21.73
N ARG A 120 -13.87 2.42 22.49
CA ARG A 120 -13.96 3.86 22.70
C ARG A 120 -12.56 4.42 22.84
N ASN A 121 -12.14 5.28 21.92
CA ASN A 121 -11.07 6.27 22.11
C ASN A 121 -9.63 5.91 21.67
N GLU A 122 -9.36 4.79 21.00
CA GLU A 122 -7.99 4.46 20.59
C GLU A 122 -7.85 4.43 19.06
N GLY A 123 -6.62 4.59 18.58
CA GLY A 123 -6.29 4.65 17.15
C GLY A 123 -6.31 3.28 16.45
N GLY A 124 -6.40 3.31 15.13
CA GLY A 124 -6.18 2.15 14.26
C GLY A 124 -4.69 1.94 13.91
N GLY A 125 -4.37 0.80 13.30
CA GLY A 125 -3.03 0.51 12.79
C GLY A 125 -2.86 0.98 11.34
N GLY A 126 -1.63 1.34 10.96
CA GLY A 126 -1.30 1.76 9.60
C GLY A 126 -1.25 0.59 8.61
N GLY A 127 -1.41 0.87 7.31
CA GLY A 127 -1.23 -0.13 6.26
C GLY A 127 0.23 -0.27 5.82
N SER A 128 0.62 -1.48 5.40
CA SER A 128 1.93 -1.74 4.82
C SER A 128 2.02 -1.22 3.38
N SER A 129 3.25 -0.94 2.94
CA SER A 129 3.58 -0.66 1.54
C SER A 129 4.08 -1.90 0.83
N TYR A 130 4.09 -1.82 -0.50
CA TYR A 130 4.68 -2.83 -1.37
C TYR A 130 5.29 -2.17 -2.59
N ILE A 131 6.49 -2.59 -2.98
CA ILE A 131 7.11 -2.21 -4.24
C ILE A 131 7.72 -3.48 -4.82
N SER A 132 7.26 -3.88 -6.00
CA SER A 132 7.81 -5.08 -6.64
C SER A 132 9.33 -4.97 -6.81
N GLY A 133 10.08 -5.92 -6.27
CA GLY A 133 11.54 -5.92 -6.29
C GLY A 133 12.22 -5.15 -5.15
N HIS A 134 11.47 -4.57 -4.20
CA HIS A 134 12.07 -3.93 -3.01
C HIS A 134 12.46 -4.98 -1.96
N PRO A 135 13.67 -4.91 -1.38
CA PRO A 135 14.10 -5.84 -0.35
C PRO A 135 13.11 -5.92 0.82
N GLY A 136 12.78 -7.14 1.26
CA GLY A 136 11.84 -7.38 2.37
C GLY A 136 10.36 -7.40 1.97
N CYS A 137 9.99 -6.95 0.76
CA CYS A 137 8.63 -7.15 0.27
C CYS A 137 8.37 -8.62 -0.08
N ILE A 138 7.11 -9.04 0.03
CA ILE A 138 6.67 -10.40 -0.33
C ILE A 138 5.47 -10.27 -1.26
N SER A 139 5.60 -10.79 -2.48
CA SER A 139 4.53 -10.75 -3.48
C SER A 139 3.51 -11.85 -3.25
N VAL A 140 2.23 -11.51 -3.44
CA VAL A 140 1.17 -12.47 -3.72
C VAL A 140 1.45 -13.22 -5.02
N LEU A 141 0.97 -14.46 -5.10
CA LEU A 141 1.08 -15.31 -6.28
C LEU A 141 -0.13 -15.16 -7.20
N GLU A 142 0.09 -15.42 -8.49
CA GLU A 142 -0.95 -15.34 -9.52
C GLU A 142 -2.14 -16.27 -9.25
N ASN A 143 -1.90 -17.42 -8.62
CA ASN A 143 -2.93 -18.40 -8.26
C ASN A 143 -3.80 -17.98 -7.06
N SER A 144 -3.54 -16.83 -6.43
CA SER A 144 -4.44 -16.27 -5.41
C SER A 144 -5.78 -15.87 -6.07
N THR A 145 -6.90 -16.21 -5.46
CA THR A 145 -8.24 -16.09 -6.08
C THR A 145 -9.17 -15.13 -5.34
N SER A 146 -8.98 -14.95 -4.02
CA SER A 146 -9.85 -14.15 -3.16
C SER A 146 -9.15 -13.73 -1.87
N GLN A 147 -9.82 -12.93 -1.03
CA GLN A 147 -9.32 -12.51 0.28
C GLN A 147 -9.00 -13.68 1.22
N ASN A 148 -9.65 -14.83 1.04
CA ASN A 148 -9.46 -16.03 1.88
C ASN A 148 -8.44 -17.00 1.27
N GLU A 149 -8.02 -16.78 0.02
CA GLU A 149 -7.16 -17.66 -0.76
C GLU A 149 -6.03 -16.84 -1.37
N ILE A 150 -5.12 -16.38 -0.51
CA ILE A 150 -3.92 -15.63 -0.86
C ILE A 150 -2.69 -16.48 -0.57
N TYR A 151 -1.85 -16.63 -1.59
CA TYR A 151 -0.58 -17.35 -1.49
C TYR A 151 0.57 -16.39 -1.74
N PHE A 152 1.71 -16.64 -1.11
CA PHE A 152 2.87 -15.76 -1.13
C PHE A 152 4.08 -16.45 -1.75
N SER A 153 4.86 -15.69 -2.51
CA SER A 153 6.10 -16.18 -3.09
C SER A 153 7.07 -16.68 -2.02
N GLN A 154 7.63 -17.86 -2.27
CA GLN A 154 8.70 -18.49 -1.47
C GLN A 154 10.01 -18.58 -2.27
N GLU A 155 10.09 -17.86 -3.39
CA GLU A 155 11.29 -17.78 -4.21
C GLU A 155 12.45 -17.12 -3.47
N ASN A 156 13.68 -17.30 -3.96
CA ASN A 156 14.87 -16.64 -3.41
C ASN A 156 14.72 -15.10 -3.36
N ASN A 157 13.95 -14.53 -4.28
CA ASN A 157 13.53 -13.13 -4.22
C ASN A 157 11.99 -13.04 -4.19
N PRO A 158 11.37 -13.09 -3.00
CA PRO A 158 9.92 -13.13 -2.88
C PRO A 158 9.27 -11.79 -3.23
N SER A 159 10.03 -10.71 -3.39
CA SER A 159 9.51 -9.36 -3.63
C SER A 159 9.05 -9.11 -5.06
N ILE A 160 9.37 -9.98 -6.01
CA ILE A 160 9.05 -9.78 -7.42
C ILE A 160 7.59 -10.17 -7.68
N HIS A 161 6.82 -9.23 -8.23
CA HIS A 161 5.43 -9.44 -8.65
C HIS A 161 5.33 -10.60 -9.65
N TYR A 162 4.26 -11.41 -9.57
CA TYR A 162 4.09 -12.62 -10.39
C TYR A 162 4.17 -12.38 -11.92
N SER A 163 3.94 -11.15 -12.38
CA SER A 163 4.15 -10.75 -13.79
C SER A 163 5.62 -10.69 -14.24
N GLY A 164 6.57 -10.77 -13.31
CA GLY A 164 7.99 -10.51 -13.55
C GLY A 164 8.43 -9.04 -13.53
N ILE A 165 7.49 -8.07 -13.60
CA ILE A 165 7.79 -6.64 -13.45
C ILE A 165 8.37 -6.36 -12.07
N ARG A 166 9.48 -5.62 -12.02
CA ARG A 166 10.14 -5.16 -10.79
C ARG A 166 10.78 -3.80 -10.97
N PHE A 167 10.98 -3.13 -9.85
CA PHE A 167 11.71 -1.89 -9.76
C PHE A 167 13.14 -2.14 -9.28
N ILE A 168 14.06 -1.26 -9.67
CA ILE A 168 15.45 -1.27 -9.21
C ILE A 168 15.73 0.04 -8.49
N LYS A 169 16.68 0.03 -7.55
CA LYS A 169 17.06 1.20 -6.73
C LYS A 169 15.85 1.83 -6.02
N THR A 170 15.04 0.99 -5.39
CA THR A 170 13.85 1.40 -4.68
C THR A 170 14.19 1.98 -3.31
N LEU A 171 13.42 2.97 -2.88
CA LEU A 171 13.44 3.52 -1.53
C LEU A 171 12.01 3.46 -0.99
N MET A 172 11.85 2.96 0.23
CA MET A 172 10.58 2.92 0.95
C MET A 172 10.77 3.72 2.24
N ILE A 173 9.94 4.73 2.44
CA ILE A 173 9.96 5.62 3.59
C ILE A 173 8.62 5.49 4.29
N ASP A 174 8.62 5.18 5.58
CA ASP A 174 7.40 5.11 6.36
C ASP A 174 6.89 6.49 6.78
N GLY A 175 5.61 6.56 7.16
CA GLY A 175 4.93 7.79 7.51
C GLY A 175 5.34 8.41 8.86
N SER A 176 6.27 7.79 9.60
CA SER A 176 6.89 8.41 10.80
C SER A 176 8.16 9.19 10.46
N SER A 177 8.71 8.98 9.26
CA SER A 177 9.93 9.61 8.79
C SER A 177 9.64 10.90 8.01
N GLU A 178 10.67 11.74 7.89
CA GLU A 178 10.63 12.91 7.00
C GLU A 178 10.53 12.45 5.54
N MET A 179 9.65 13.09 4.76
CA MET A 179 9.52 12.84 3.34
C MET A 179 9.20 14.12 2.57
N MET A 180 9.45 14.10 1.26
CA MET A 180 9.13 15.22 0.41
C MET A 180 7.68 15.12 -0.04
N SER A 181 6.91 16.19 0.15
CA SER A 181 5.56 16.30 -0.38
C SER A 181 5.57 16.32 -1.91
N PRO A 182 4.43 16.04 -2.58
CA PRO A 182 4.33 16.06 -4.04
C PRO A 182 4.72 17.42 -4.66
N TYR A 183 4.62 18.48 -3.84
CA TYR A 183 4.89 19.87 -4.19
C TYR A 183 6.30 20.32 -3.80
N ASN A 184 7.21 19.37 -3.56
CA ASN A 184 8.61 19.60 -3.22
C ASN A 184 8.82 20.36 -1.90
N LYS A 185 7.91 20.18 -0.93
CA LYS A 185 8.06 20.71 0.43
C LYS A 185 8.43 19.56 1.37
N MET A 186 9.49 19.73 2.17
CA MET A 186 9.81 18.74 3.21
C MET A 186 8.71 18.73 4.28
N GLU A 187 8.25 17.53 4.63
CA GLU A 187 7.30 17.26 5.69
C GLU A 187 7.99 16.45 6.78
N SER A 188 7.80 16.85 8.04
CA SER A 188 8.48 16.24 9.18
C SER A 188 8.01 14.81 9.47
N HIS A 189 6.77 14.48 9.09
CA HIS A 189 6.12 13.20 9.42
C HIS A 189 5.10 12.86 8.32
N GLY A 190 5.46 11.94 7.42
CA GLY A 190 4.53 11.48 6.39
C GLY A 190 4.01 12.59 5.47
N HIS A 191 3.09 12.23 4.57
CA HIS A 191 2.37 13.20 3.76
C HIS A 191 1.04 13.59 4.39
N PHE A 192 0.77 14.89 4.54
CA PHE A 192 -0.54 15.38 5.00
C PHE A 192 -1.49 15.59 3.82
N GLY A 193 -2.65 14.92 3.87
CA GLY A 193 -3.71 15.07 2.89
C GLY A 193 -3.96 13.78 2.11
N ASN A 194 -4.41 13.92 0.86
CA ASN A 194 -4.73 12.79 0.01
C ASN A 194 -3.46 12.09 -0.49
N GLY A 195 -3.51 10.76 -0.57
CA GLY A 195 -2.45 10.00 -1.22
C GLY A 195 -2.28 10.41 -2.70
N PHE A 196 -1.04 10.39 -3.18
CA PHE A 196 -0.71 10.75 -4.55
C PHE A 196 0.34 9.80 -5.12
N ILE A 197 0.44 9.76 -6.44
CA ILE A 197 1.52 9.11 -7.16
C ILE A 197 2.05 10.10 -8.18
N LYS A 198 3.36 10.38 -8.11
CA LYS A 198 4.05 11.28 -9.04
C LYS A 198 4.98 10.46 -9.92
N ILE A 199 4.67 10.39 -11.22
CA ILE A 199 5.51 9.71 -12.19
C ILE A 199 6.22 10.76 -13.03
N THR A 200 7.55 10.81 -12.93
CA THR A 200 8.37 11.68 -13.76
C THR A 200 9.02 10.83 -14.84
N ARG A 201 8.72 11.13 -16.10
CA ARG A 201 9.43 10.53 -17.24
C ARG A 201 10.68 11.35 -17.52
N PHE A 202 11.85 10.73 -17.38
CA PHE A 202 13.08 11.30 -17.90
C PHE A 202 13.08 11.17 -19.42
N SER A 203 13.32 12.27 -20.14
CA SER A 203 13.62 12.21 -21.56
C SER A 203 14.96 11.48 -21.71
N CYS A 204 14.92 10.25 -22.21
CA CYS A 204 16.12 9.64 -22.73
C CYS A 204 16.48 10.38 -24.02
N ASN A 205 17.46 11.29 -23.96
CA ASN A 205 18.26 11.61 -25.12
C ASN A 205 19.17 10.41 -25.38
N ALA A 206 18.58 9.29 -25.81
CA ALA A 206 19.35 8.21 -26.39
C ALA A 206 19.89 8.74 -27.71
N VAL A 207 21.11 9.26 -27.68
CA VAL A 207 21.98 9.20 -28.85
C VAL A 207 22.05 7.72 -29.19
N SER A 208 21.29 7.32 -30.21
CA SER A 208 21.47 6.04 -30.86
C SER A 208 22.91 5.99 -31.34
N CYS A 209 23.79 5.33 -30.60
CA CYS A 209 25.07 4.92 -31.16
C CYS A 209 24.72 4.00 -32.32
N ASN A 210 25.03 4.46 -33.54
CA ASN A 210 24.98 3.70 -34.76
C ASN A 210 25.71 2.35 -34.56
N CYS A 211 24.94 1.27 -34.43
CA CYS A 211 25.39 -0.05 -34.85
C CYS A 211 24.61 -0.40 -36.11
N LEU A 212 25.05 0.18 -37.23
CA LEU A 212 24.71 -0.30 -38.56
C LEU A 212 25.39 -1.66 -38.77
N PHE A 213 24.74 -2.77 -38.43
CA PHE A 213 24.96 -4.05 -39.11
C PHE A 213 23.69 -4.90 -39.13
N ARG A 214 23.09 -4.94 -40.34
CA ARG A 214 22.29 -6.00 -40.98
C ARG A 214 21.28 -6.84 -40.16
N ASN A 215 20.02 -6.70 -40.61
CA ASN A 215 18.99 -7.72 -40.88
C ASN A 215 19.01 -9.08 -40.13
N TYR A 216 17.81 -9.40 -39.64
CA TYR A 216 17.25 -10.67 -39.16
C TYR A 216 17.37 -11.00 -37.66
N TYR A 217 16.19 -11.35 -37.13
CA TYR A 217 15.83 -11.99 -35.85
C TYR A 217 15.39 -11.08 -34.68
N GLN A 218 14.24 -11.50 -34.12
CA GLN A 218 13.47 -10.90 -33.04
C GLN A 218 14.37 -10.42 -31.88
N PHE A 219 14.17 -9.18 -31.45
CA PHE A 219 14.78 -8.68 -30.21
C PHE A 219 13.70 -8.16 -29.26
N ASN A 220 13.57 -8.85 -28.14
CA ASN A 220 12.82 -8.43 -26.97
C ASN A 220 13.37 -7.08 -26.48
N ILE A 221 12.52 -6.06 -26.50
CA ILE A 221 12.84 -4.74 -25.97
C ILE A 221 12.74 -4.82 -24.45
N ILE A 222 13.89 -4.85 -23.76
CA ILE A 222 13.95 -4.63 -22.31
C ILE A 222 13.99 -3.11 -22.09
N LEU A 223 12.84 -2.53 -21.74
CA LEU A 223 12.76 -1.14 -21.28
C LEU A 223 13.33 -1.07 -19.85
N ILE A 224 14.47 -0.38 -19.69
CA ILE A 224 14.98 0.00 -18.36
C ILE A 224 14.52 1.43 -18.08
N SER A 225 13.42 1.56 -17.36
CA SER A 225 13.01 2.81 -16.73
C SER A 225 13.59 2.88 -15.31
N VAL A 226 14.36 3.93 -15.04
CA VAL A 226 14.82 4.28 -13.69
C VAL A 226 13.68 5.02 -13.00
N PHE A 227 13.20 4.46 -11.89
CA PHE A 227 12.14 5.05 -11.08
C PHE A 227 12.77 5.68 -9.84
N ILE A 228 12.55 6.96 -9.64
CA ILE A 228 12.79 7.64 -8.37
C ILE A 228 11.41 7.92 -7.81
N LEU A 229 11.05 7.21 -6.74
CA LEU A 229 9.85 7.51 -5.96
C LEU A 229 10.22 8.62 -4.97
N MET A 230 9.40 9.67 -4.91
CA MET A 230 9.44 10.70 -3.86
C MET A 230 8.06 10.73 -3.21
#